data_AF-K0UXX6-F1
#
_entry.id   AF-K0UXX6-F1
#
_cell.length_a   1.000
_cell.length_b   1.000
_cell.length_c   1.000
_cell.angle_alpha   90.00
_cell.angle_beta   90.00
_cell.angle_gamma   90.00
#
_symmetry.space_group_name_H-M   'P 1'
#
loop_
_entity.id
_entity.type
_entity.pdbx_description
1 polymer ?
#
loop_
_entity_poly.entity_id
_entity_poly.type
_entity_poly.pdbx_seq_one_letter_code
_entity_poly.pdbx_strand_id
1 'polypeptide(L)'
;MTVDEPQGTEKPTMWQYLTYCYGRRLPKSMDRWVAEDLAGQGAVRRHMIRYAIPPLFVLAPLWLLPASVYMRIEMTVPIYIWALLMALALNKVWRRHRLATHGLDPNLVDVIKRKKDAHIHEDYIRRFGPRPDDAQSQSNSSPF
;
A
#
# COMPACT_ATOMS: atom_id res chain seq x y z
N MET A 1 16.94 6.15 17.24
CA MET A 1 16.87 5.89 15.78
C MET A 1 16.60 7.22 15.12
N THR A 2 17.55 7.73 14.35
CA THR A 2 17.33 8.92 13.52
C THR A 2 16.37 8.54 12.41
N VAL A 3 15.23 9.23 12.33
CA VAL A 3 14.32 9.11 11.19
C VAL A 3 15.02 9.84 10.04
N ASP A 4 15.69 9.09 9.16
CA ASP A 4 16.38 9.66 8.01
C ASP A 4 15.33 10.28 7.08
N GLU A 5 15.43 11.59 6.80
CA GLU A 5 14.63 12.21 5.75
C GLU A 5 14.92 11.54 4.40
N PRO A 6 13.90 11.33 3.55
CA PRO A 6 14.07 10.65 2.27
C PRO A 6 15.04 11.40 1.35
N GLN A 7 16.23 10.81 1.13
CA GLN A 7 17.29 11.33 0.27
C GLN A 7 17.21 10.72 -1.14
N GLY A 8 17.60 11.50 -2.16
CA GLY A 8 17.77 11.05 -3.56
C GLY A 8 16.48 10.91 -4.40
N THR A 9 16.55 11.25 -5.69
CA THR A 9 15.40 11.34 -6.62
C THR A 9 15.53 10.38 -7.81
N GLU A 10 16.45 9.43 -7.75
CA GLU A 10 16.71 8.52 -8.86
C GLU A 10 15.53 7.56 -9.06
N LYS A 11 15.11 7.42 -10.32
CA LYS A 11 14.06 6.46 -10.69
C LYS A 11 14.68 5.06 -10.80
N PRO A 12 14.05 4.02 -10.24
CA PRO A 12 14.57 2.66 -10.34
C PRO A 12 14.55 2.18 -11.78
N THR A 13 15.58 1.43 -12.16
CA THR A 13 15.60 0.70 -13.44
C THR A 13 14.51 -0.38 -13.45
N MET A 14 14.04 -0.82 -14.63
CA MET A 14 13.02 -1.87 -14.77
C MET A 14 13.32 -3.14 -13.94
N TRP A 15 14.57 -3.59 -13.92
CA TRP A 15 15.00 -4.75 -13.11
C TRP A 15 14.97 -4.48 -11.60
N GLN A 16 15.36 -3.29 -11.17
CA GLN A 16 15.29 -2.87 -9.78
C GLN A 16 13.83 -2.76 -9.32
N TYR A 17 12.95 -2.24 -10.19
CA TYR A 17 11.52 -2.19 -9.95
C TYR A 17 10.90 -3.59 -9.83
N LEU A 18 11.26 -4.51 -10.72
CA LEU A 18 10.76 -5.88 -10.70
C LEU A 18 11.20 -6.60 -9.42
N THR A 19 12.49 -6.59 -9.11
CA THR A 19 13.02 -7.19 -7.88
C THR A 19 12.47 -6.53 -6.63
N TYR A 20 12.24 -5.21 -6.65
CA TYR A 20 11.55 -4.48 -5.59
C TYR A 20 10.11 -4.99 -5.38
N CYS A 21 9.35 -5.25 -6.45
CA CYS A 21 8.01 -5.84 -6.34
C CYS A 21 8.03 -7.22 -5.68
N TYR A 22 9.08 -8.01 -5.92
CA TYR A 22 9.29 -9.33 -5.28
C TYR A 22 9.94 -9.26 -3.89
N GLY A 23 10.08 -8.07 -3.29
CA GLY A 23 10.51 -7.90 -1.91
C GLY A 23 11.96 -7.45 -1.72
N ARG A 24 12.73 -7.22 -2.79
CA ARG A 24 14.07 -6.64 -2.67
C ARG A 24 13.99 -5.21 -2.13
N ARG A 25 14.98 -4.83 -1.31
CA ARG A 25 15.20 -3.46 -0.84
C ARG A 25 15.95 -2.67 -1.92
N LEU A 26 15.46 -1.47 -2.23
CA LEU A 26 16.15 -0.51 -3.11
C LEU A 26 17.26 0.25 -2.37
N PRO A 27 18.29 0.76 -3.08
CA PRO A 27 19.33 1.60 -2.50
C PRO A 27 18.76 2.89 -1.89
N LYS A 28 19.48 3.46 -0.90
CA LYS A 28 19.07 4.71 -0.22
C LYS A 28 18.93 5.92 -1.16
N SER A 29 19.60 5.94 -2.32
CA SER A 29 19.46 7.02 -3.31
C SER A 29 18.06 7.11 -3.95
N MET A 30 17.20 6.12 -3.70
CA MET A 30 15.85 6.02 -4.26
C MET A 30 14.77 6.10 -3.17
N ASP A 31 15.13 6.49 -1.94
CA ASP A 31 14.19 6.47 -0.81
C ASP A 31 13.04 7.47 -0.99
N ARG A 32 13.26 8.63 -1.66
CA ARG A 32 12.16 9.53 -2.04
C ARG A 32 11.18 8.87 -2.99
N TRP A 33 11.69 8.15 -4.00
CA TRP A 33 10.84 7.42 -4.96
C TRP A 33 10.03 6.34 -4.24
N VAL A 34 10.65 5.60 -3.31
CA VAL A 34 9.97 4.59 -2.48
C VAL A 34 8.91 5.23 -1.59
N ALA A 35 9.22 6.36 -0.96
CA ALA A 35 8.26 7.12 -0.16
C ALA A 35 7.06 7.57 -1.01
N GLU A 36 7.27 8.06 -2.22
CA GLU A 36 6.18 8.42 -3.13
C GLU A 36 5.42 7.19 -3.67
N ASP A 37 6.08 6.07 -3.91
CA ASP A 37 5.42 4.84 -4.34
C ASP A 37 4.53 4.27 -3.23
N LEU A 38 5.03 4.24 -1.99
CA LEU A 38 4.34 3.64 -0.85
C LEU A 38 3.38 4.63 -0.18
N ALA A 39 3.69 5.90 -0.06
CA ALA A 39 2.87 6.90 0.62
C ALA A 39 2.12 7.83 -0.34
N GLY A 40 2.48 7.87 -1.63
CA GLY A 40 1.91 8.78 -2.63
C GLY A 40 0.49 8.43 -3.10
N GLN A 41 -0.09 9.35 -3.88
CA GLN A 41 -1.46 9.21 -4.37
C GLN A 41 -1.57 7.99 -5.29
N GLY A 42 -2.58 7.15 -5.05
CA GLY A 42 -2.76 5.90 -5.79
C GLY A 42 -1.86 4.73 -5.35
N ALA A 43 -1.18 4.82 -4.21
CA ALA A 43 -0.40 3.70 -3.66
C ALA A 43 -1.22 2.41 -3.53
N VAL A 44 -2.49 2.53 -3.09
CA VAL A 44 -3.43 1.39 -3.03
C VAL A 44 -3.65 0.79 -4.41
N ARG A 45 -3.85 1.62 -5.45
CA ARG A 45 -4.07 1.15 -6.82
C ARG A 45 -2.84 0.41 -7.36
N ARG A 46 -1.63 0.96 -7.14
CA ARG A 46 -0.37 0.32 -7.56
C ARG A 46 -0.17 -1.02 -6.85
N HIS A 47 -0.44 -1.07 -5.55
CA HIS A 47 -0.41 -2.30 -4.78
C HIS A 47 -1.40 -3.33 -5.33
N MET A 48 -2.66 -2.95 -5.54
CA MET A 48 -3.66 -3.86 -6.08
C MET A 48 -3.30 -4.42 -7.45
N ILE A 49 -2.77 -3.60 -8.36
CA ILE A 49 -2.32 -4.06 -9.68
C ILE A 49 -1.18 -5.07 -9.53
N ARG A 50 -0.18 -4.79 -8.68
CA ARG A 50 0.96 -5.71 -8.44
C ARG A 50 0.50 -7.04 -7.86
N TYR A 51 -0.45 -7.03 -6.94
CA TYR A 51 -0.93 -8.23 -6.25
C TYR A 51 -2.04 -8.99 -6.98
N ALA A 52 -2.67 -8.39 -7.98
CA ALA A 52 -3.58 -9.09 -8.89
C ALA A 52 -2.85 -10.04 -9.85
N ILE A 53 -1.57 -9.76 -10.14
CA ILE A 53 -0.77 -10.52 -11.11
C ILE A 53 -0.47 -11.95 -10.64
N PRO A 54 0.05 -12.22 -9.43
CA PRO A 54 0.40 -13.58 -9.02
C PRO A 54 -0.77 -14.57 -9.01
N PRO A 55 -1.95 -14.26 -8.44
CA PRO A 55 -3.10 -15.15 -8.51
C PRO A 55 -3.53 -15.44 -9.95
N LEU A 56 -3.46 -14.46 -10.85
CA LEU A 56 -3.77 -14.68 -12.28
C LEU A 56 -2.81 -15.69 -12.91
N PHE A 57 -1.51 -15.60 -12.63
CA PHE A 57 -0.52 -16.57 -13.12
C PHE A 57 -0.74 -17.97 -12.56
N VAL A 58 -1.15 -18.09 -11.29
CA VAL A 58 -1.45 -19.39 -10.66
C VAL A 58 -2.73 -20.01 -11.24
N LEU A 59 -3.74 -19.20 -11.54
CA LEU A 59 -5.03 -19.66 -12.06
C LEU A 59 -5.01 -19.90 -13.58
N ALA A 60 -4.13 -19.22 -14.34
CA ALA A 60 -4.07 -19.33 -15.79
C ALA A 60 -3.88 -20.77 -16.32
N PRO A 61 -3.02 -21.63 -15.74
CA PRO A 61 -2.90 -23.03 -16.15
C PRO A 61 -4.19 -23.83 -15.98
N LEU A 62 -5.02 -23.52 -14.96
CA LEU A 62 -6.30 -24.21 -14.73
C LEU A 62 -7.30 -23.97 -15.86
N TRP A 63 -7.13 -22.90 -16.63
CA TRP A 63 -7.96 -22.60 -17.78
C TRP A 63 -7.66 -23.47 -19.01
N LEU A 64 -6.51 -24.14 -19.03
CA LEU A 64 -6.14 -25.10 -20.09
C LEU A 64 -6.84 -26.45 -19.92
N LEU A 65 -7.47 -26.71 -18.76
CA LEU A 65 -8.18 -27.95 -18.50
C LEU A 65 -9.49 -28.03 -19.31
N PRO A 66 -9.85 -29.20 -19.86
CA PRO A 66 -11.07 -29.40 -20.61
C PRO A 66 -12.28 -29.45 -19.66
N ALA A 67 -12.79 -28.27 -19.30
CA ALA A 67 -14.00 -28.06 -18.52
C ALA A 67 -14.96 -27.08 -19.23
N SER A 68 -16.18 -26.94 -18.73
CA SER A 68 -17.07 -25.87 -19.18
C SER A 68 -16.55 -24.52 -18.68
N VAL A 69 -16.83 -23.43 -19.42
CA VAL A 69 -16.45 -22.07 -19.00
C VAL A 69 -17.10 -21.71 -17.67
N TYR A 70 -18.35 -22.13 -17.48
CA TYR A 70 -19.11 -21.94 -16.25
C TYR A 70 -18.40 -22.55 -15.04
N MET A 71 -18.01 -23.83 -15.12
CA MET A 71 -17.31 -24.53 -14.05
C MET A 71 -15.98 -23.84 -13.71
N ARG A 72 -15.19 -23.44 -14.72
CA ARG A 72 -13.93 -22.72 -14.50
C ARG A 72 -14.14 -21.41 -13.74
N ILE A 73 -15.18 -20.65 -14.08
CA ILE A 73 -15.50 -19.39 -13.40
C ILE A 73 -15.88 -19.65 -11.94
N GLU A 74 -16.75 -20.63 -11.66
CA GLU A 74 -17.17 -20.97 -10.29
C GLU A 74 -16.00 -21.37 -9.40
N MET A 75 -15.01 -22.09 -9.94
CA MET A 75 -13.85 -22.51 -9.17
C MET A 75 -12.80 -21.40 -9.01
N THR A 76 -12.56 -20.60 -10.06
CA THR A 76 -11.44 -19.64 -10.07
C THR A 76 -11.80 -18.25 -9.56
N VAL A 77 -13.03 -17.77 -9.81
CA VAL A 77 -13.43 -16.40 -9.46
C VAL A 77 -13.51 -16.18 -7.95
N PRO A 78 -14.10 -17.07 -7.12
CA PRO A 78 -14.11 -16.89 -5.68
C PRO A 78 -12.69 -16.83 -5.09
N ILE A 79 -11.79 -17.69 -5.57
CA ILE A 79 -10.38 -17.71 -5.15
C ILE A 79 -9.69 -16.39 -5.52
N TYR A 80 -9.90 -15.92 -6.75
CA TYR A 80 -9.31 -14.67 -7.22
C TYR A 80 -9.82 -13.46 -6.44
N ILE A 81 -11.14 -13.36 -6.24
CA ILE A 81 -11.76 -12.29 -5.44
C ILE A 81 -11.23 -12.34 -4.02
N TRP A 82 -11.16 -13.52 -3.40
CA TRP A 82 -10.63 -13.68 -2.05
C TRP A 82 -9.18 -13.18 -1.94
N ALA A 83 -8.33 -13.53 -2.91
CA ALA A 83 -6.95 -13.05 -2.96
C ALA A 83 -6.87 -11.51 -3.05
N LEU A 84 -7.73 -10.88 -3.85
CA LEU A 84 -7.79 -9.42 -3.95
C LEU A 84 -8.28 -8.76 -2.65
N LEU A 85 -9.28 -9.35 -1.98
CA LEU A 85 -9.76 -8.86 -0.69
C LEU A 85 -8.66 -8.94 0.37
N MET A 86 -7.92 -10.05 0.42
CA MET A 86 -6.77 -10.19 1.32
C MET A 86 -5.68 -9.17 0.98
N ALA A 87 -5.34 -8.98 -0.30
CA ALA A 87 -4.38 -7.95 -0.71
C ALA A 87 -4.82 -6.54 -0.28
N LEU A 88 -6.11 -6.21 -0.44
CA LEU A 88 -6.66 -4.93 -0.01
C LEU A 88 -6.58 -4.77 1.52
N ALA A 89 -6.92 -5.80 2.28
CA ALA A 89 -6.90 -5.78 3.74
C ALA A 89 -5.47 -5.65 4.29
N LEU A 90 -4.51 -6.40 3.74
CA LEU A 90 -3.12 -6.41 4.19
C LEU A 90 -2.30 -5.22 3.67
N ASN A 91 -2.81 -4.48 2.67
CA ASN A 91 -2.09 -3.37 2.04
C ASN A 91 -1.54 -2.36 3.04
N LYS A 92 -2.31 -1.98 4.07
CA LYS A 92 -1.85 -1.01 5.08
C LYS A 92 -0.66 -1.55 5.88
N VAL A 93 -0.79 -2.76 6.42
CA VAL A 93 0.26 -3.43 7.21
C VAL A 93 1.52 -3.61 6.37
N TRP A 94 1.37 -4.08 5.13
CA TRP A 94 2.48 -4.31 4.22
C TRP A 94 3.23 -3.01 3.87
N ARG A 95 2.51 -1.93 3.57
CA ARG A 95 3.12 -0.61 3.28
C ARG A 95 3.88 -0.08 4.49
N ARG A 96 3.32 -0.21 5.69
CA ARG A 96 3.97 0.21 6.94
C ARG A 96 5.26 -0.57 7.20
N HIS A 97 5.20 -1.90 7.04
CA HIS A 97 6.37 -2.76 7.15
C HIS A 97 7.44 -2.42 6.11
N ARG A 98 7.04 -2.17 4.85
CA ARG A 98 7.98 -1.80 3.78
C ARG A 98 8.70 -0.48 4.05
N LEU A 99 8.00 0.54 4.54
CA LEU A 99 8.64 1.79 4.95
C LEU A 99 9.66 1.56 6.06
N ALA A 100 9.31 0.76 7.08
CA ALA A 100 10.22 0.40 8.16
C ALA A 100 11.47 -0.34 7.65
N THR A 101 11.32 -1.28 6.70
CA THR A 101 12.44 -1.99 6.07
C THR A 101 13.39 -1.05 5.32
N HIS A 102 12.87 0.06 4.80
CA HIS A 102 13.66 1.10 4.15
C HIS A 102 14.28 2.11 5.14
N GLY A 103 13.86 2.10 6.42
CA GLY A 103 14.27 3.09 7.42
C GLY A 103 13.46 4.40 7.37
N LEU A 104 12.35 4.40 6.65
CA LEU A 104 11.44 5.54 6.50
C LEU A 104 10.36 5.53 7.58
N ASP A 105 9.81 6.71 7.91
CA ASP A 105 8.73 6.83 8.89
C ASP A 105 7.49 6.02 8.45
N PRO A 106 7.09 5.00 9.22
CA PRO A 106 5.94 4.17 8.90
C PRO A 106 4.62 4.94 8.86
N ASN A 107 4.55 6.10 9.52
CA ASN A 107 3.35 6.95 9.56
C ASN A 107 3.15 7.75 8.26
N LEU A 108 4.13 7.76 7.33
CA LEU A 108 3.97 8.35 6.00
C LEU A 108 2.76 7.77 5.25
N VAL A 109 2.38 6.52 5.55
CA VAL A 109 1.18 5.85 5.00
C VAL A 109 -0.10 6.67 5.20
N ASP A 110 -0.20 7.37 6.32
CA ASP A 110 -1.40 8.10 6.73
C ASP A 110 -1.41 9.56 6.25
N VAL A 111 -0.28 10.09 5.78
CA VAL A 111 -0.15 11.51 5.38
C VAL A 111 -1.13 11.89 4.28
N ILE A 112 -1.37 11.01 3.29
CA ILE A 112 -2.36 11.29 2.25
C ILE A 112 -3.79 11.19 2.76
N LYS A 113 -4.07 10.23 3.64
CA LYS A 113 -5.39 10.13 4.26
C LYS A 113 -5.67 11.40 5.07
N ARG A 114 -4.70 11.88 5.85
CA ARG A 114 -4.76 13.16 6.57
C ARG A 114 -4.94 14.34 5.63
N LYS A 115 -4.19 14.43 4.53
CA LYS A 115 -4.35 15.52 3.55
C LYS A 115 -5.73 15.49 2.87
N LYS A 116 -6.24 14.30 2.55
CA LYS A 116 -7.58 14.15 1.99
C LYS A 116 -8.64 14.53 3.01
N ASP A 117 -8.51 14.10 4.26
CA ASP A 117 -9.49 14.33 5.32
C ASP A 117 -9.32 15.70 6.00
N ALA A 118 -8.34 16.50 5.57
CA ALA A 118 -8.07 17.84 6.10
C ALA A 118 -9.29 18.76 5.97
N HIS A 119 -9.97 18.74 4.82
CA HIS A 119 -11.22 19.51 4.64
C HIS A 119 -12.32 19.11 5.63
N ILE A 120 -12.41 17.81 5.97
CA ILE A 120 -13.37 17.31 6.98
C ILE A 120 -12.98 17.80 8.37
N HIS A 121 -11.68 17.83 8.67
CA HIS A 121 -11.16 18.32 9.95
C HIS A 121 -11.40 19.84 10.09
N GLU A 122 -11.17 20.60 9.04
CA GLU A 122 -11.45 22.05 8.99
C GLU A 122 -12.95 22.34 9.18
N ASP A 123 -13.82 21.59 8.48
CA ASP A 123 -15.27 21.71 8.65
C ASP A 123 -15.74 21.31 10.07
N TYR A 124 -15.13 20.29 10.65
CA TYR A 124 -15.40 19.88 12.04
C TYR A 124 -15.00 20.98 13.03
N ILE A 125 -13.79 21.54 12.89
CA ILE A 125 -13.29 22.62 13.76
C ILE A 125 -14.19 23.85 13.66
N ARG A 126 -14.67 24.18 12.44
CA ARG A 126 -15.60 25.30 12.23
C ARG A 126 -16.94 25.11 12.96
N ARG A 127 -17.44 23.87 13.05
CA ARG A 127 -18.76 23.57 13.63
C ARG A 127 -18.71 23.32 15.14
N PHE A 128 -17.67 22.63 15.62
CA PHE A 128 -17.61 22.11 16.99
C PHE A 128 -16.44 22.64 17.81
N GLY A 129 -15.56 23.45 17.21
CA GLY A 129 -14.35 23.97 17.85
C GLY A 129 -13.13 23.04 17.72
N PRO A 130 -11.94 23.55 18.08
CA PRO A 130 -10.70 22.79 17.99
C PRO A 130 -10.67 21.62 18.97
N ARG A 131 -10.05 20.51 18.56
CA ARG A 131 -9.83 19.34 19.42
C ARG A 131 -8.78 19.70 20.50
N PRO A 132 -8.98 19.33 21.77
CA PRO A 132 -8.01 19.62 22.82
C PRO A 132 -6.67 18.88 22.59
N ASP A 133 -5.56 19.51 23.01
CA ASP A 133 -4.19 19.12 22.67
C ASP A 133 -3.77 17.74 23.23
N ASP A 134 -4.39 17.33 24.34
CA ASP A 134 -4.22 16.01 24.96
C ASP A 134 -4.63 14.86 24.02
N ALA A 135 -5.58 15.11 23.13
CA ALA A 135 -6.09 14.12 22.19
C ALA A 135 -5.15 13.84 20.99
N GLN A 136 -4.08 14.63 20.80
CA GLN A 136 -3.06 14.33 19.79
C GLN A 136 -2.31 13.03 20.11
N SER A 137 -2.11 12.74 21.40
CA SER A 137 -1.46 11.50 21.87
C SER A 137 -2.25 10.24 21.46
N GLN A 138 -3.57 10.32 21.41
CA GLN A 138 -4.47 9.21 21.02
C GLN A 138 -4.54 8.98 19.51
N SER A 139 -4.09 9.93 18.70
CA SER A 139 -4.09 9.78 17.23
C SER A 139 -3.07 8.73 16.74
N ASN A 140 -2.07 8.43 17.57
CA ASN A 140 -1.00 7.46 17.27
C ASN A 140 -1.29 6.03 17.74
N SER A 141 -2.39 5.80 18.48
CA SER A 141 -2.70 4.48 19.07
C SER A 141 -3.41 3.51 18.13
N SER A 142 -3.56 3.80 16.83
CA SER A 142 -4.09 2.83 15.86
C SER A 142 -3.07 1.70 15.64
N PRO A 143 -3.27 0.50 16.21
CA PRO A 143 -2.35 -0.62 16.04
C PRO A 143 -2.51 -1.28 14.66
N PHE A 144 -3.57 -0.89 13.94
CA PHE A 144 -3.99 -1.38 12.63
C PHE A 144 -3.91 -0.26 11.61
#